data_AF-A0A5M8PQ86-F1
#
_entry.id   AF-A0A5M8PQ86-F1
#
_cell.length_a   1.000
_cell.length_b   1.000
_cell.length_c   1.000
_cell.angle_alpha   90.00
_cell.angle_beta   90.00
_cell.angle_gamma   90.00
#
_symmetry.space_group_name_H-M   'P 1'
#
loop_
_entity.id
_entity.type
_entity.pdbx_description
1 polymer ?
#
loop_
_entity_poly.entity_id
_entity_poly.type
_entity_poly.pdbx_seq_one_letter_code
_entity_poly.pdbx_strand_id
1 'polypeptide(L)'
;MLQAIDYLGFRNIVHRDIKPSNILYMSLDNGGYRFQLANFGLCNSMAYAETYVGRPAFMAPEVLENRGTPETSKVDVWSLFVTLAYAVDIGGYRGKELCTTEQMINAVLEAADHPAFEKIEEMAIKDPVRRASAAQMLDKLFNGEERTSPPPRS
;
A
#
# COMPACT_ATOMS: atom_id res chain seq x y z
N MET A 1 -9.46 -2.99 -2.92
CA MET A 1 -8.48 -2.23 -2.07
C MET A 1 -7.83 -1.08 -2.81
N LEU A 2 -7.24 -1.30 -4.00
CA LEU A 2 -6.66 -0.21 -4.81
C LEU A 2 -7.67 0.92 -5.08
N GLN A 3 -8.94 0.60 -5.34
CA GLN A 3 -10.02 1.60 -5.48
C GLN A 3 -10.15 2.51 -4.24
N ALA A 4 -10.06 1.94 -3.03
CA ALA A 4 -10.16 2.72 -1.80
C ALA A 4 -8.97 3.69 -1.65
N ILE A 5 -7.76 3.23 -1.99
CA ILE A 5 -6.54 4.05 -1.96
C ILE A 5 -6.57 5.11 -3.06
N ASP A 6 -7.04 4.77 -4.25
CA ASP A 6 -7.24 5.71 -5.36
C ASP A 6 -8.23 6.82 -4.99
N TYR A 7 -9.35 6.45 -4.37
CA TYR A 7 -10.33 7.40 -3.87
C TYR A 7 -9.73 8.34 -2.81
N LEU A 8 -8.99 7.82 -1.83
CA LEU A 8 -8.32 8.66 -0.83
C LEU A 8 -7.28 9.58 -1.47
N GLY A 9 -6.49 9.05 -2.40
CA GLY A 9 -5.52 9.80 -3.18
C GLY A 9 -6.16 10.96 -3.93
N PHE A 10 -7.28 10.72 -4.61
CA PHE A 10 -8.06 11.73 -5.30
C PHE A 10 -8.61 12.82 -4.36
N ARG A 11 -8.85 12.47 -3.09
CA ARG A 11 -9.26 13.40 -2.04
C ARG A 11 -8.09 14.07 -1.31
N ASN A 12 -6.84 13.86 -1.77
CA ASN A 12 -5.61 14.33 -1.11
C ASN A 12 -5.49 13.84 0.35
N ILE A 13 -5.96 12.62 0.62
CA ILE A 13 -5.91 11.96 1.93
C ILE A 13 -4.95 10.75 1.85
N VAL A 14 -4.16 10.57 2.91
CA VAL A 14 -3.38 9.35 3.18
C VAL A 14 -3.99 8.61 4.36
N HIS A 15 -4.02 7.28 4.29
CA HIS A 15 -4.55 6.42 5.35
C HIS A 15 -3.53 6.18 6.47
N ARG A 16 -2.27 5.92 6.12
CA ARG A 16 -1.12 5.77 7.03
C ARG A 16 -1.14 4.56 7.98
N ASP A 17 -2.21 3.76 7.96
CA ASP A 17 -2.33 2.52 8.77
C ASP A 17 -2.97 1.37 7.99
N ILE A 18 -2.59 1.17 6.72
CA ILE A 18 -3.05 -0.02 5.97
C ILE A 18 -2.28 -1.26 6.45
N LYS A 19 -3.03 -2.25 6.91
CA LYS A 19 -2.54 -3.51 7.49
C LYS A 19 -3.65 -4.56 7.50
N PRO A 20 -3.34 -5.86 7.66
CA PRO A 20 -4.35 -6.93 7.65
C PRO A 20 -5.53 -6.67 8.60
N SER A 21 -5.25 -6.22 9.84
CA SER A 21 -6.31 -5.98 10.84
C SER A 21 -7.26 -4.81 10.51
N ASN A 22 -6.90 -3.96 9.54
CA ASN A 22 -7.71 -2.81 9.12
C ASN A 22 -8.40 -3.06 7.76
N ILE A 23 -8.27 -4.26 7.19
CA ILE A 23 -9.01 -4.68 6.00
C ILE A 23 -10.09 -5.65 6.45
N LEU A 24 -11.32 -5.16 6.48
CA LEU A 24 -12.50 -5.96 6.78
C LEU A 24 -12.97 -6.68 5.52
N TYR A 25 -13.65 -7.80 5.69
CA TYR A 25 -14.27 -8.50 4.58
C TYR A 25 -15.63 -9.06 4.98
N MET A 26 -16.50 -9.19 3.99
CA MET A 26 -17.80 -9.84 4.11
C MET A 26 -17.96 -10.81 2.94
N SER A 27 -18.44 -12.02 3.23
CA SER A 27 -18.81 -12.99 2.20
C SER A 27 -20.05 -12.50 1.47
N LEU A 28 -20.07 -12.70 0.16
CA LEU A 28 -21.20 -12.42 -0.72
C LEU A 28 -21.90 -13.73 -1.09
N ASP A 29 -23.19 -13.65 -1.40
CA ASP A 29 -24.01 -14.83 -1.74
C ASP A 29 -23.49 -15.58 -2.97
N ASN A 30 -22.73 -14.91 -3.83
CA ASN A 30 -22.09 -15.50 -5.01
C ASN A 30 -20.75 -16.20 -4.73
N GLY A 31 -20.39 -16.40 -3.45
CA GLY A 31 -19.11 -16.99 -3.04
C GLY A 31 -17.91 -16.04 -3.12
N GLY A 32 -18.12 -14.79 -3.52
CA GLY A 32 -17.09 -13.76 -3.51
C GLY A 32 -16.92 -13.08 -2.15
N TYR A 33 -15.97 -12.16 -2.08
CA TYR A 33 -15.72 -11.33 -0.90
C TYR A 33 -15.76 -9.85 -1.27
N ARG A 34 -16.39 -9.04 -0.42
CA ARG A 34 -16.27 -7.58 -0.47
C ARG A 34 -15.31 -7.13 0.63
N PHE A 35 -14.20 -6.53 0.22
CA PHE A 35 -13.20 -5.97 1.13
C PHE A 35 -13.48 -4.49 1.40
N GLN A 36 -13.29 -4.06 2.64
CA GLN A 36 -13.48 -2.67 3.07
C GLN A 36 -12.28 -2.21 3.90
N LEU A 37 -11.79 -1.00 3.61
CA LEU A 37 -10.77 -0.36 4.42
C LEU A 37 -11.43 0.26 5.66
N ALA A 38 -10.87 0.01 6.83
CA ALA A 38 -11.34 0.50 8.12
C ALA A 38 -10.25 1.26 8.88
N ASN A 39 -10.65 1.90 9.97
CA ASN A 39 -9.78 2.61 10.92
C ASN A 39 -9.05 3.83 10.33
N PHE A 40 -9.82 4.89 10.08
CA PHE A 40 -9.35 6.18 9.58
C PHE A 40 -8.79 7.11 10.67
N GLY A 41 -8.54 6.60 11.89
CA GLY A 41 -8.08 7.41 13.02
C GLY A 41 -6.70 8.04 12.83
N LEU A 42 -5.91 7.51 11.90
CA LEU A 42 -4.60 8.04 11.51
C LEU A 42 -4.63 8.73 10.14
N CYS A 43 -5.78 8.88 9.50
CA CYS A 43 -5.86 9.58 8.23
C CYS A 43 -5.44 11.05 8.37
N ASN A 44 -4.81 11.59 7.33
CA ASN A 44 -4.50 13.01 7.27
C ASN A 44 -4.49 13.51 5.83
N SER A 45 -4.60 14.83 5.66
CA SER A 45 -4.32 15.44 4.38
C SER A 45 -2.84 15.32 4.05
N MET A 46 -2.52 15.03 2.80
CA MET A 46 -1.14 14.96 2.30
C MET A 46 -0.32 16.22 2.62
N ALA A 47 -0.98 17.38 2.71
CA ALA A 47 -0.33 18.65 3.03
C ALA A 47 0.17 18.76 4.49
N TYR A 48 -0.30 17.90 5.40
CA TYR A 48 0.03 17.93 6.83
C TYR A 48 0.55 16.58 7.36
N ALA A 49 0.81 15.64 6.46
CA ALA A 49 1.26 14.30 6.78
C ALA A 49 2.79 14.25 6.82
N GLU A 50 3.35 14.71 7.95
CA GLU A 50 4.81 14.75 8.20
C GLU A 50 5.20 13.98 9.48
N THR A 51 4.22 13.31 10.11
CA THR A 51 4.40 12.68 11.43
C THR A 51 4.65 11.18 11.32
N TYR A 52 5.60 10.67 12.10
CA TYR A 52 5.86 9.23 12.23
C TYR A 52 4.69 8.55 12.98
N VAL A 53 3.70 8.04 12.24
CA VAL A 53 2.52 7.36 12.78
C VAL A 53 2.18 6.10 11.99
N GLY A 54 1.58 5.12 12.65
CA GLY A 54 1.20 3.83 12.06
C GLY A 54 2.02 2.66 12.63
N ARG A 55 2.07 1.54 11.90
CA ARG A 55 2.86 0.36 12.31
C ARG A 55 4.13 0.24 11.47
N PRO A 56 5.34 0.33 12.08
CA PRO A 56 6.61 0.38 11.35
C PRO A 56 6.80 -0.72 10.30
N ALA A 57 6.39 -1.95 10.62
CA ALA A 57 6.51 -3.09 9.71
C ALA A 57 5.76 -2.94 8.38
N PHE A 58 4.78 -2.02 8.28
CA PHE A 58 3.98 -1.76 7.07
C PHE A 58 4.33 -0.42 6.42
N MET A 59 5.14 0.41 7.07
CA MET A 59 5.43 1.76 6.59
C MET A 59 6.33 1.75 5.36
N ALA A 60 6.15 2.76 4.52
CA ALA A 60 7.01 3.00 3.37
C ALA A 60 8.41 3.48 3.79
N PRO A 61 9.47 3.24 2.98
CA PRO A 61 10.84 3.62 3.29
C PRO A 61 11.00 5.11 3.61
N GLU A 62 10.35 5.98 2.87
CA GLU A 62 10.40 7.43 3.04
C GLU A 62 9.82 7.91 4.38
N VAL A 63 8.86 7.17 4.94
CA VAL A 63 8.27 7.41 6.26
C VAL A 63 9.20 6.88 7.35
N LEU A 64 9.73 5.66 7.18
CA LEU A 64 10.65 5.02 8.13
C LEU A 64 11.96 5.79 8.28
N GLU A 65 12.49 6.31 7.18
CA GLU A 65 13.76 7.04 7.12
C GLU A 65 13.57 8.55 7.39
N ASN A 66 12.33 9.01 7.64
CA ASN A 66 11.95 10.40 7.92
C ASN A 66 12.64 11.42 7.00
N ARG A 67 12.53 11.22 5.69
CA ARG A 67 13.30 12.01 4.70
C ARG A 67 12.74 13.42 4.46
N GLY A 68 11.75 13.88 5.23
CA GLY A 68 11.05 15.15 4.97
C GLY A 68 10.39 15.20 3.58
N THR A 69 10.15 14.05 2.96
CA THR A 69 9.48 13.95 1.67
C THR A 69 7.98 14.00 1.90
N PRO A 70 7.22 14.84 1.17
CA PRO A 70 5.77 14.90 1.33
C PRO A 70 5.13 13.52 1.16
N GLU A 71 4.34 13.08 2.13
CA GLU A 71 3.61 11.83 2.06
C GLU A 71 2.53 11.93 0.97
N THR A 72 2.61 11.06 -0.03
CA THR A 72 1.57 10.89 -1.05
C THR A 72 0.79 9.61 -0.77
N SER A 73 -0.34 9.38 -1.45
CA SER A 73 -1.09 8.12 -1.36
C SER A 73 -0.27 6.88 -1.75
N LYS A 74 0.93 7.03 -2.32
CA LYS A 74 1.86 5.92 -2.59
C LYS A 74 2.45 5.29 -1.34
N VAL A 75 2.39 5.94 -0.17
CA VAL A 75 2.76 5.29 1.11
C VAL A 75 1.77 4.17 1.45
N ASP A 76 0.49 4.39 1.13
CA ASP A 76 -0.59 3.41 1.33
C ASP A 76 -0.49 2.26 0.32
N VAL A 77 0.01 2.52 -0.89
CA VAL A 77 0.29 1.48 -1.90
C VAL A 77 1.38 0.52 -1.43
N TRP A 78 2.47 1.05 -0.86
CA TRP A 78 3.50 0.23 -0.23
C TRP A 78 2.92 -0.59 0.92
N SER A 79 2.16 0.05 1.79
CA SER A 79 1.53 -0.59 2.96
C SER A 79 0.58 -1.72 2.56
N LEU A 80 -0.14 -1.55 1.44
CA LEU A 80 -0.97 -2.60 0.85
C LEU A 80 -0.13 -3.77 0.32
N PHE A 81 1.00 -3.52 -0.35
CA PHE A 81 1.90 -4.58 -0.79
C PHE A 81 2.40 -5.42 0.39
N VAL A 82 2.87 -4.77 1.47
CA VAL A 82 3.32 -5.47 2.68
C VAL A 82 2.18 -6.28 3.31
N THR A 83 0.97 -5.72 3.29
CA THR A 83 -0.24 -6.41 3.77
C THR A 83 -0.50 -7.69 2.97
N LEU A 84 -0.34 -7.66 1.65
CA LEU A 84 -0.48 -8.83 0.78
C LEU A 84 0.63 -9.85 1.05
N ALA A 85 1.89 -9.41 1.11
CA ALA A 85 3.05 -10.25 1.42
C ALA A 85 2.84 -11.02 2.73
N TYR A 86 2.39 -10.32 3.78
CA TYR A 86 2.06 -10.90 5.07
C TYR A 86 0.82 -11.82 5.01
N ALA A 87 -0.22 -11.48 4.24
CA ALA A 87 -1.45 -12.25 4.17
C ALA A 87 -1.24 -13.61 3.49
N VAL A 88 -0.43 -13.67 2.43
CA VAL A 88 -0.12 -14.92 1.71
C VAL A 88 1.14 -15.63 2.22
N ASP A 89 1.84 -15.02 3.18
CA ASP A 89 3.11 -15.51 3.75
C ASP A 89 4.19 -15.78 2.68
N ILE A 90 4.33 -14.83 1.76
CA ILE A 90 5.20 -14.99 0.58
C ILE A 90 6.66 -15.19 1.00
N GLY A 91 7.30 -16.26 0.54
CA GLY A 91 8.68 -16.56 0.93
C GLY A 91 8.91 -16.65 2.45
N GLY A 92 7.88 -17.00 3.24
CA GLY A 92 7.95 -17.04 4.70
C GLY A 92 7.98 -15.66 5.37
N TYR A 93 7.36 -14.65 4.74
CA TYR A 93 7.37 -13.25 5.20
C TYR A 93 7.00 -13.10 6.69
N ARG A 94 6.06 -13.89 7.21
CA ARG A 94 5.61 -13.82 8.62
C ARG A 94 6.68 -14.22 9.61
N GLY A 95 7.62 -15.06 9.19
CA GLY A 95 8.70 -15.59 10.04
C GLY A 95 9.96 -14.73 10.04
N LYS A 96 10.02 -13.66 9.24
CA LYS A 96 11.22 -12.79 9.17
C LYS A 96 11.36 -11.95 10.43
N GLU A 97 12.57 -11.87 10.96
CA GLU A 97 12.92 -10.97 12.06
C GLU A 97 13.23 -9.57 11.53
N LEU A 98 12.34 -8.62 11.80
CA LEU A 98 12.39 -7.26 11.25
C LEU A 98 12.63 -6.23 12.36
N CYS A 99 13.86 -6.20 12.88
CA CYS A 99 14.24 -5.34 14.01
C CYS A 99 14.72 -3.94 13.58
N THR A 100 15.22 -3.83 12.35
CA THR A 100 15.78 -2.58 11.80
C THR A 100 15.00 -2.13 10.57
N THR A 101 15.03 -0.83 10.28
CA THR A 101 14.47 -0.25 9.04
C THR A 101 15.03 -0.93 7.80
N GLU A 102 16.33 -1.23 7.77
CA GLU A 102 16.97 -1.90 6.64
C GLU A 102 16.43 -3.31 6.43
N GLN A 103 16.29 -4.11 7.50
CA GLN A 103 15.68 -5.43 7.44
C GLN A 103 14.23 -5.38 6.96
N MET A 104 13.44 -4.41 7.45
CA MET A 104 12.05 -4.21 7.02
C MET A 104 12.00 -3.93 5.51
N ILE A 105 12.81 -3.00 5.01
CA ILE A 105 12.82 -2.64 3.59
C ILE A 105 13.29 -3.83 2.74
N ASN A 106 14.39 -4.48 3.12
CA ASN A 106 14.94 -5.60 2.35
C ASN A 106 13.97 -6.78 2.29
N ALA A 107 13.27 -7.09 3.37
CA ALA A 107 12.24 -8.12 3.35
C ALA A 107 11.11 -7.82 2.35
N VAL A 108 10.69 -6.55 2.22
CA VAL A 108 9.69 -6.14 1.23
C VAL A 108 10.23 -6.27 -0.19
N LEU A 109 11.48 -5.88 -0.43
CA LEU A 109 12.11 -5.99 -1.75
C LEU A 109 12.29 -7.46 -2.16
N GLU A 110 12.73 -8.32 -1.24
CA GLU A 110 12.81 -9.77 -1.49
C GLU A 110 11.43 -10.37 -1.82
N ALA A 111 10.37 -9.89 -1.18
CA ALA A 111 9.00 -10.31 -1.49
C ALA A 111 8.54 -9.82 -2.87
N ALA A 112 9.02 -8.65 -3.31
CA ALA A 112 8.70 -8.09 -4.63
C ALA A 112 9.39 -8.87 -5.76
N ASP A 113 10.60 -9.34 -5.52
CA ASP A 113 11.35 -10.18 -6.47
C ASP A 113 10.77 -11.62 -6.61
N HIS A 114 9.79 -12.00 -5.77
CA HIS A 114 9.19 -13.31 -5.83
C HIS A 114 8.25 -13.45 -7.05
N PRO A 115 8.34 -14.50 -7.88
CA PRO A 115 7.55 -14.62 -9.12
C PRO A 115 6.03 -14.50 -8.96
N ALA A 116 5.49 -14.97 -7.83
CA ALA A 116 4.06 -14.81 -7.53
C ALA A 116 3.60 -13.34 -7.46
N PHE A 117 4.52 -12.40 -7.23
CA PHE A 117 4.26 -10.97 -7.06
C PHE A 117 4.73 -10.11 -8.25
N GLU A 118 5.22 -10.72 -9.35
CA GLU A 118 5.65 -10.02 -10.59
C GLU A 118 4.62 -8.99 -11.08
N LYS A 119 3.32 -9.28 -10.94
CA LYS A 119 2.25 -8.37 -11.39
C LYS A 119 2.10 -7.12 -10.52
N ILE A 120 2.58 -7.16 -9.27
CA ILE A 120 2.37 -6.12 -8.26
C ILE A 120 3.68 -5.55 -7.69
N GLU A 121 4.84 -5.96 -8.21
CA GLU A 121 6.17 -5.53 -7.76
C GLU A 121 6.34 -4.00 -7.78
N GLU A 122 5.67 -3.28 -8.69
CA GLU A 122 5.77 -1.81 -8.78
C GLU A 122 5.14 -1.08 -7.59
N MET A 123 4.33 -1.78 -6.79
CA MET A 123 3.84 -1.28 -5.51
C MET A 123 4.95 -1.18 -4.45
N ALA A 124 6.04 -1.93 -4.63
CA ALA A 124 7.15 -2.09 -3.68
C ALA A 124 8.46 -1.42 -4.15
N ILE A 125 8.39 -0.41 -5.03
CA ILE A 125 9.57 0.37 -5.41
C ILE A 125 9.96 1.32 -4.25
N LYS A 126 11.24 1.28 -3.85
CA LYS A 126 11.77 2.10 -2.74
C LYS A 126 11.58 3.60 -2.96
N ASP A 127 11.92 4.09 -4.16
CA ASP A 127 11.74 5.49 -4.53
C ASP A 127 10.25 5.82 -4.76
N PRO A 128 9.62 6.68 -3.92
CA PRO A 128 8.20 7.00 -4.03
C PRO A 128 7.84 7.72 -5.35
N VAL A 129 8.78 8.41 -5.99
CA VAL A 129 8.54 9.05 -7.29
C VAL A 129 8.29 7.98 -8.34
N ARG A 130 9.08 6.90 -8.30
CA ARG A 130 9.01 5.77 -9.24
C ARG A 130 7.97 4.71 -8.87
N ARG A 131 7.57 4.62 -7.60
CA ARG A 131 6.52 3.68 -7.13
C ARG A 131 5.20 3.92 -7.84
N ALA A 132 4.50 2.84 -8.19
CA ALA A 132 3.19 2.94 -8.80
C ALA A 132 2.18 3.59 -7.82
N SER A 133 1.29 4.43 -8.35
CA SER A 133 0.09 4.88 -7.63
C SER A 133 -0.99 3.80 -7.67
N ALA A 134 -1.98 3.89 -6.77
CA ALA A 134 -3.13 3.00 -6.80
C ALA A 134 -3.87 3.07 -8.13
N ALA A 135 -3.97 4.28 -8.69
CA ALA A 135 -4.48 4.50 -10.03
C ALA A 135 -3.68 3.67 -11.05
N GLN A 136 -2.35 3.78 -11.11
CA GLN A 136 -1.52 3.06 -12.10
C GLN A 136 -1.67 1.54 -11.98
N MET A 137 -1.81 1.03 -10.75
CA MET A 137 -2.07 -0.39 -10.53
C MET A 137 -3.47 -0.82 -10.99
N LEU A 138 -4.49 0.04 -10.86
CA LEU A 138 -5.83 -0.21 -11.41
C LEU A 138 -5.81 -0.28 -12.94
N ASP A 139 -5.06 0.60 -13.61
CA ASP A 139 -4.85 0.52 -15.06
C ASP A 139 -4.19 -0.80 -15.46
N LYS A 140 -3.09 -1.16 -14.79
CA LYS A 140 -2.29 -2.35 -15.11
C LYS A 140 -3.08 -3.65 -14.89
N LEU A 141 -3.79 -3.77 -13.77
CA LEU A 141 -4.37 -5.04 -13.33
C LEU A 141 -5.83 -5.23 -13.71
N PHE A 142 -6.56 -4.13 -13.93
CA PHE A 142 -8.01 -4.12 -14.12
C PHE A 142 -8.44 -3.28 -15.32
N ASN A 143 -7.52 -2.96 -16.25
CA ASN A 143 -7.77 -2.13 -17.42
C ASN A 143 -8.40 -0.75 -17.09
N GLY A 144 -8.13 -0.24 -15.88
CA GLY A 144 -8.67 1.02 -15.38
C GLY A 144 -10.14 0.95 -14.96
N GLU A 145 -10.77 -0.24 -15.03
CA GLU A 145 -12.08 -0.46 -14.45
C GLU A 145 -12.05 -0.07 -12.97
N GLU A 146 -13.11 0.59 -12.53
CA GLU A 146 -13.31 1.00 -11.15
C GLU A 146 -12.38 2.11 -10.59
N ARG A 147 -11.60 2.80 -11.42
CA ARG A 147 -10.90 4.03 -11.01
C ARG A 147 -11.87 5.13 -10.64
N THR A 148 -11.54 5.87 -9.58
CA THR A 148 -12.24 7.11 -9.21
C THR A 148 -11.49 8.33 -9.73
N SER A 149 -10.17 8.25 -9.87
CA SER A 149 -9.36 9.31 -10.48
C SER A 149 -9.53 9.35 -12.02
N PRO A 150 -9.63 10.54 -12.64
CA PRO A 150 -9.68 10.66 -14.09
C PRO A 150 -8.35 10.22 -14.72
N PRO A 151 -8.35 9.63 -15.93
CA PRO A 151 -7.12 9.25 -16.62
C PRO A 151 -6.22 10.47 -16.86
N PRO A 152 -4.89 10.28 -16.92
CA PRO A 152 -3.97 11.37 -17.23
C PRO A 152 -4.34 12.00 -18.58
N ARG A 153 -4.41 13.34 -18.63
CA ARG A 153 -4.67 14.06 -19.88
C ARG A 153 -3.51 13.78 -20.84
N SER A 154 -3.85 13.25 -22.02
CA SER A 154 -2.94 13.04 -23.17
C SER A 154 -2.34 14.33 -23.67
#